data_AF-E1X3E7-F1
#
_entry.id   AF-E1X3E7-F1
#
_cell.length_a   1.000
_cell.length_b   1.000
_cell.length_c   1.000
_cell.angle_alpha   90.00
_cell.angle_beta   90.00
_cell.angle_gamma   90.00
#
_symmetry.space_group_name_H-M   'P 1'
#
loop_
_entity.id
_entity.type
_entity.pdbx_description
1 polymer ?
#
loop_
_entity_poly.entity_id
_entity_poly.type
_entity_poly.pdbx_seq_one_letter_code
_entity_poly.pdbx_strand_id
1 'polypeptide(L)'
;MKYPILTQGDEMINALRYTEELEKAGFTSEQAKVSVKTWMDLMNANFATREDLKDHQYVTSAQLKDMSHFIDKRCDQLEDKFDKRCDQIEDKFDKRCDQIEDKFDKRCDQIEDKFDKRCDQLEDKFDKRCDQLSKRFDDVDLRFERVEDKIERLDDKVERLESKVVNKLGALMIILFGLATTIMKV
;
A
#
# COMPACT_ATOMS: atom_id res chain seq x y z
N MET A 1 -18.92 -63.16 1.35
CA MET A 1 -18.69 -64.42 2.10
C MET A 1 -19.03 -64.19 3.55
N LYS A 2 -20.13 -64.76 4.05
CA LYS A 2 -20.45 -64.77 5.49
C LYS A 2 -19.80 -66.01 6.08
N TYR A 3 -18.78 -65.84 6.91
CA TYR A 3 -18.27 -66.93 7.73
C TYR A 3 -19.35 -67.27 8.79
N PRO A 4 -19.68 -68.54 9.01
CA PRO A 4 -20.59 -68.92 10.08
C PRO A 4 -19.94 -68.59 11.43
N ILE A 5 -20.66 -67.84 12.26
CA ILE A 5 -20.29 -67.61 13.66
C ILE A 5 -20.61 -68.91 14.40
N LEU A 6 -19.58 -69.69 14.72
CA LEU A 6 -19.71 -70.87 15.55
C LEU A 6 -20.15 -70.42 16.95
N THR A 7 -21.22 -71.03 17.46
CA THR A 7 -21.84 -70.65 18.73
C THR A 7 -20.95 -71.08 19.90
N GLN A 8 -20.79 -70.17 20.84
CA GLN A 8 -19.79 -70.10 21.94
C GLN A 8 -19.66 -71.33 22.86
N GLY A 9 -20.50 -72.36 22.72
CA GLY A 9 -20.48 -73.58 23.53
C GLY A 9 -19.71 -74.76 22.91
N ASP A 10 -19.55 -74.79 21.58
CA ASP A 10 -19.00 -75.97 20.87
C ASP A 10 -17.50 -75.87 20.52
N GLU A 11 -16.90 -74.69 20.66
CA GLU A 11 -15.50 -74.41 20.28
C GLU A 11 -14.50 -74.39 21.44
N MET A 12 -14.96 -74.53 22.69
CA MET A 12 -14.02 -74.61 23.81
C MET A 12 -13.40 -76.00 23.84
N ILE A 13 -12.06 -76.05 23.82
CA ILE A 13 -11.32 -77.31 23.93
C ILE A 13 -11.73 -78.04 25.21
N ASN A 14 -12.57 -79.06 25.07
CA ASN A 14 -13.02 -79.86 26.19
C ASN A 14 -12.04 -81.02 26.39
N ALA A 15 -11.09 -80.82 27.31
CA ALA A 15 -10.05 -81.80 27.67
C ALA A 15 -10.63 -83.20 27.89
N LEU A 16 -11.76 -83.27 28.61
CA LEU A 16 -12.41 -84.51 29.01
C LEU A 16 -13.00 -85.24 27.82
N ARG A 17 -13.69 -84.52 26.93
CA ARG A 17 -14.22 -85.10 25.68
C ARG A 17 -13.10 -85.67 24.81
N TYR A 18 -12.00 -84.94 24.64
CA TYR A 18 -10.86 -85.41 23.85
C TYR A 18 -10.15 -86.61 24.48
N THR A 19 -10.01 -86.65 25.81
CA THR A 19 -9.45 -87.83 26.49
C THR A 19 -10.35 -89.06 26.31
N GLU A 20 -11.67 -88.92 26.42
CA GLU A 20 -12.63 -90.02 26.23
C GLU A 20 -12.63 -90.56 24.79
N GLU A 21 -12.49 -89.67 23.79
CA GLU A 21 -12.41 -90.07 22.38
C GLU A 21 -11.11 -90.85 22.08
N LEU A 22 -9.98 -90.45 22.67
CA LEU A 22 -8.71 -91.16 22.53
C LEU A 22 -8.76 -92.56 23.20
N GLU A 23 -9.35 -92.66 24.38
CA GLU A 23 -9.55 -93.95 25.06
C GLU A 23 -10.44 -94.89 24.23
N LYS A 24 -11.55 -94.37 23.66
CA LYS A 24 -12.42 -95.13 22.74
C LYS A 24 -11.72 -95.55 21.45
N ALA A 25 -10.73 -94.78 20.99
CA ALA A 25 -9.90 -95.11 19.83
C ALA A 25 -8.80 -96.16 20.14
N GLY A 26 -8.73 -96.66 21.37
CA GLY A 26 -7.83 -97.74 21.78
C GLY A 26 -6.54 -97.28 22.48
N PHE A 27 -6.40 -95.98 22.80
CA PHE A 27 -5.30 -95.51 23.65
C PHE A 27 -5.56 -95.89 25.12
N THR A 28 -4.49 -96.15 25.87
CA THR A 28 -4.60 -96.27 27.33
C THR A 28 -4.93 -94.91 27.94
N SER A 29 -5.56 -94.90 29.13
CA SER A 29 -5.90 -93.65 29.83
C SER A 29 -4.68 -92.73 30.04
N GLU A 30 -3.50 -93.32 30.29
CA GLU A 30 -2.27 -92.55 30.47
C GLU A 30 -1.80 -91.92 29.16
N GLN A 31 -1.83 -92.66 28.04
CA GLN A 31 -1.47 -92.14 26.72
C GLN A 31 -2.43 -91.03 26.26
N ALA A 32 -3.74 -91.18 26.54
CA ALA A 32 -4.75 -90.16 26.22
C ALA A 32 -4.50 -88.86 27.00
N LYS A 33 -4.26 -88.96 28.31
CA LYS A 33 -3.96 -87.81 29.19
C LYS A 33 -2.67 -87.08 28.77
N VAL A 34 -1.60 -87.82 28.49
CA VAL A 34 -0.31 -87.22 28.05
C VAL A 34 -0.47 -86.52 26.70
N SER A 35 -1.22 -87.09 25.77
CA SER A 35 -1.43 -86.50 24.44
C SER A 35 -2.23 -85.19 24.51
N VAL A 36 -3.34 -85.19 25.26
CA VAL A 36 -4.15 -83.97 25.47
C VAL A 36 -3.35 -82.92 26.22
N LYS A 37 -2.60 -83.30 27.25
CA LYS A 37 -1.72 -82.39 27.99
C LYS A 37 -0.66 -81.76 27.06
N THR A 38 0.03 -82.56 26.26
CA THR A 38 1.08 -82.06 25.34
C THR A 38 0.49 -81.10 24.32
N TRP A 39 -0.69 -81.38 23.78
CA TRP A 39 -1.37 -80.48 22.86
C TRP A 39 -1.88 -79.20 23.54
N MET A 40 -2.36 -79.28 24.78
CA MET A 40 -2.71 -78.10 25.57
C MET A 40 -1.50 -77.23 25.89
N ASP A 41 -0.38 -77.83 26.26
CA ASP A 41 0.88 -77.13 26.50
C ASP A 41 1.35 -76.43 25.20
N LEU A 42 1.25 -77.12 24.05
CA LEU A 42 1.57 -76.54 22.73
C LEU A 42 0.61 -75.41 22.34
N MET A 43 -0.68 -75.55 22.64
CA MET A 43 -1.70 -74.55 22.35
C MET A 43 -1.47 -73.28 23.19
N ASN A 44 -1.24 -73.44 24.49
CA ASN A 44 -0.97 -72.33 25.41
C ASN A 44 0.36 -71.64 25.13
N ALA A 45 1.36 -72.36 24.62
CA ALA A 45 2.66 -71.78 24.27
C ALA A 45 2.62 -70.96 22.96
N ASN A 46 1.72 -71.28 22.03
CA ASN A 46 1.72 -70.70 20.69
C ASN A 46 0.53 -69.79 20.38
N PHE A 47 -0.56 -69.87 21.14
CA PHE A 47 -1.77 -69.10 20.88
C PHE A 47 -2.18 -68.26 22.09
N ALA A 48 -2.52 -67.00 21.83
CA ALA A 48 -3.09 -66.11 22.82
C ALA A 48 -4.48 -66.60 23.25
N THR A 49 -4.74 -66.62 24.56
CA THR A 49 -6.06 -66.88 25.09
C THR A 49 -6.98 -65.67 24.84
N ARG A 50 -8.29 -65.88 25.01
CA ARG A 50 -9.26 -64.78 24.94
C ARG A 50 -8.96 -63.68 25.96
N GLU A 51 -8.40 -64.03 27.11
CA GLU A 51 -8.07 -63.06 28.14
C GLU A 51 -6.84 -62.25 27.74
N ASP A 52 -5.79 -62.89 27.20
CA ASP A 52 -4.62 -62.19 26.65
C ASP A 52 -5.01 -61.17 25.56
N LEU A 53 -5.98 -61.54 24.71
CA LEU A 53 -6.50 -60.64 23.68
C LEU A 53 -7.30 -59.47 24.24
N LYS A 54 -8.07 -59.67 25.31
CA LYS A 54 -8.80 -58.57 25.98
C LYS A 54 -7.84 -57.64 26.71
N ASP A 55 -6.83 -58.18 27.38
CA ASP A 55 -5.80 -57.39 28.05
C ASP A 55 -5.04 -56.55 27.02
N HIS A 56 -4.65 -57.17 25.90
CA HIS A 56 -4.04 -56.45 24.78
C HIS A 56 -4.97 -55.38 24.20
N GLN A 57 -6.27 -55.68 24.02
CA GLN A 57 -7.26 -54.70 23.57
C GLN A 57 -7.36 -53.52 24.55
N TYR A 58 -7.42 -53.79 25.85
CA TYR A 58 -7.48 -52.77 26.89
C TYR A 58 -6.25 -51.86 26.85
N VAL A 59 -5.05 -52.44 26.85
CA VAL A 59 -3.78 -51.70 26.76
C VAL A 59 -3.72 -50.87 25.47
N THR A 60 -4.07 -51.46 24.33
CA THR A 60 -4.08 -50.75 23.03
C THR A 60 -5.07 -49.57 23.08
N SER A 61 -6.26 -49.77 23.65
CA SER A 61 -7.27 -48.72 23.77
C SER A 61 -6.82 -47.57 24.66
N ALA A 62 -6.11 -47.87 25.75
CA ALA A 62 -5.52 -46.86 26.63
C ALA A 62 -4.43 -46.07 25.89
N GLN A 63 -3.51 -46.76 25.19
CA GLN A 63 -2.45 -46.12 24.41
C GLN A 63 -3.00 -45.22 23.29
N LEU A 64 -4.08 -45.64 22.62
CA LEU A 64 -4.75 -44.81 21.60
C LEU A 64 -5.37 -43.55 22.21
N LYS A 65 -5.96 -43.66 23.40
CA LYS A 65 -6.52 -42.51 24.12
C LYS A 65 -5.43 -41.53 24.53
N ASP A 66 -4.31 -42.03 25.04
CA ASP A 66 -3.16 -41.20 25.42
C ASP A 66 -2.56 -40.51 24.20
N MET A 67 -2.45 -41.22 23.07
CA MET A 67 -2.01 -40.65 21.80
C MET A 67 -2.95 -39.55 21.31
N SER A 68 -4.27 -39.76 21.40
CA SER A 68 -5.27 -38.73 21.05
C SER A 68 -5.07 -37.47 21.88
N HIS A 69 -4.97 -37.62 23.21
CA HIS A 69 -4.75 -36.48 24.10
C HIS A 69 -3.42 -35.76 23.84
N PHE A 70 -2.36 -36.51 23.50
CA PHE A 70 -1.09 -35.92 23.09
C PHE A 70 -1.22 -35.10 21.80
N ILE A 71 -1.94 -35.62 20.81
CA ILE A 71 -2.20 -34.92 19.54
C ILE A 71 -3.03 -33.66 19.80
N ASP A 72 -4.11 -33.74 20.57
CA ASP A 72 -4.97 -32.59 20.89
C ASP A 72 -4.14 -31.47 21.53
N LYS A 73 -3.34 -31.79 22.56
CA LYS A 73 -2.46 -30.82 23.21
C LYS A 73 -1.43 -30.21 22.25
N ARG A 74 -0.95 -30.98 21.28
CA ARG A 74 -0.01 -30.51 20.25
C ARG A 74 -0.71 -29.59 19.25
N CYS A 75 -1.96 -29.85 18.91
CA CYS A 75 -2.78 -28.99 18.07
C CYS A 75 -3.04 -27.65 18.78
N ASP A 76 -3.47 -27.66 20.04
CA ASP A 76 -3.69 -26.44 20.83
C ASP A 76 -2.41 -25.57 20.89
N GLN A 77 -1.26 -26.20 21.12
CA GLN A 77 0.04 -25.49 21.13
C GLN A 77 0.44 -24.92 19.77
N LEU A 78 0.00 -25.53 18.67
CA LEU A 78 0.25 -25.01 17.33
C LEU A 78 -0.68 -23.86 16.99
N GLU A 79 -1.95 -23.94 17.39
CA GLU A 79 -2.94 -22.87 17.27
C GLU A 79 -2.48 -21.63 18.04
N ASP A 80 -2.13 -21.77 19.32
CA ASP A 80 -1.56 -20.67 20.14
C ASP A 80 -0.33 -20.00 19.51
N LYS A 81 0.52 -20.79 18.86
CA LYS A 81 1.73 -20.27 18.18
C LYS A 81 1.38 -19.59 16.86
N PHE A 82 0.35 -20.05 16.18
CA PHE A 82 -0.12 -19.47 14.94
C PHE A 82 -0.77 -18.12 15.22
N ASP A 83 -1.67 -18.04 16.21
CA ASP A 83 -2.33 -16.81 16.63
C ASP A 83 -1.32 -15.74 17.04
N LYS A 84 -0.35 -16.08 17.90
CA LYS A 84 0.72 -15.16 18.28
C LYS A 84 1.56 -14.68 17.09
N ARG A 85 1.71 -15.49 16.05
CA ARG A 85 2.41 -15.08 14.83
C ARG A 85 1.56 -14.16 13.97
N CYS A 86 0.25 -14.39 13.90
CA CYS A 86 -0.70 -13.51 13.22
C CYS A 86 -0.71 -12.13 13.89
N ASP A 87 -0.86 -12.06 15.22
CA ASP A 87 -0.81 -10.81 15.99
C ASP A 87 0.49 -10.03 15.71
N GLN A 88 1.64 -10.73 15.71
CA GLN A 88 2.93 -10.10 15.41
C GLN A 88 3.06 -9.60 13.98
N ILE A 89 2.35 -10.22 13.02
CA ILE A 89 2.33 -9.78 11.63
C ILE A 89 1.43 -8.54 11.50
N GLU A 90 0.27 -8.54 12.14
CA GLU A 90 -0.65 -7.39 12.19
C GLU A 90 0.04 -6.17 12.81
N ASP A 91 0.66 -6.32 13.99
CA ASP A 91 1.43 -5.25 14.65
C ASP A 91 2.54 -4.66 13.76
N LYS A 92 3.20 -5.51 12.97
CA LYS A 92 4.26 -5.07 12.04
C LYS A 92 3.68 -4.36 10.82
N PHE A 93 2.51 -4.79 10.36
CA PHE A 93 1.83 -4.19 9.25
C PHE A 93 1.34 -2.78 9.62
N ASP A 94 0.68 -2.65 10.78
CA ASP A 94 0.18 -1.36 11.29
C ASP A 94 1.33 -0.35 11.46
N LYS A 95 2.42 -0.74 12.14
CA LYS A 95 3.61 0.11 12.27
C LYS A 95 4.20 0.53 10.92
N ARG A 96 4.07 -0.30 9.89
CA ARG A 96 4.57 0.03 8.55
C ARG A 96 3.62 0.98 7.82
N CYS A 97 2.32 0.85 8.03
CA CYS A 97 1.32 1.82 7.55
C CYS A 97 1.55 3.19 8.18
N ASP A 98 1.69 3.27 9.51
CA ASP A 98 1.98 4.53 10.21
C ASP A 98 3.24 5.22 9.67
N GLN A 99 4.32 4.44 9.44
CA GLN A 99 5.55 4.97 8.87
C GLN A 99 5.41 5.46 7.42
N ILE A 100 4.46 4.91 6.66
CA ILE A 100 4.17 5.36 5.29
C ILE A 100 3.37 6.65 5.34
N GLU A 101 2.36 6.74 6.22
CA GLU A 101 1.57 7.95 6.45
C GLU A 101 2.46 9.11 6.88
N ASP A 102 3.31 8.92 7.91
CA ASP A 102 4.28 9.93 8.37
C ASP A 102 5.21 10.44 7.26
N LYS A 103 5.63 9.55 6.34
CA LYS A 103 6.48 9.91 5.21
C LYS A 103 5.72 10.67 4.14
N PHE A 104 4.44 10.34 3.95
CA PHE A 104 3.57 11.01 3.01
C PHE A 104 3.30 12.43 3.47
N ASP A 105 2.90 12.61 4.74
CA ASP A 105 2.63 13.92 5.34
C ASP A 105 3.84 14.84 5.26
N LYS A 106 5.02 14.36 5.69
CA LYS A 106 6.28 15.13 5.55
C LYS A 106 6.60 15.52 4.11
N ARG A 107 6.19 14.71 3.13
CA ARG A 107 6.41 15.01 1.71
C ARG A 107 5.41 16.04 1.21
N CYS A 108 4.17 16.01 1.68
CA CYS A 108 3.17 17.03 1.42
C CYS A 108 3.63 18.39 1.98
N ASP A 109 4.03 18.45 3.25
CA ASP A 109 4.56 19.67 3.87
C ASP A 109 5.73 20.26 3.07
N GLN A 110 6.67 19.41 2.62
CA GLN A 110 7.80 19.85 1.78
C GLN A 110 7.38 20.36 0.40
N ILE A 111 6.26 19.88 -0.15
CA ILE A 111 5.71 20.35 -1.41
C ILE A 111 5.05 21.71 -1.20
N GLU A 112 4.25 21.86 -0.14
CA GLU A 112 3.63 23.13 0.25
C GLU A 112 4.68 24.22 0.46
N ASP A 113 5.71 23.95 1.29
CA ASP A 113 6.83 24.87 1.53
C ASP A 113 7.53 25.32 0.24
N LYS A 114 7.68 24.40 -0.73
CA LYS A 114 8.32 24.71 -2.02
C LYS A 114 7.41 25.51 -2.93
N PHE A 115 6.10 25.29 -2.84
CA PHE A 115 5.10 26.02 -3.59
C PHE A 115 5.02 27.45 -3.09
N ASP A 116 4.92 27.66 -1.78
CA ASP A 116 4.87 28.98 -1.16
C ASP A 116 6.11 29.82 -1.52
N LYS A 117 7.32 29.24 -1.35
CA LYS A 117 8.56 29.92 -1.77
C LYS A 117 8.60 30.28 -3.25
N ARG A 118 7.94 29.51 -4.12
CA ARG A 118 7.85 29.84 -5.56
C ARG A 118 6.84 30.94 -5.82
N CYS A 119 5.73 30.99 -5.08
CA CYS A 119 4.77 32.08 -5.12
C CYS A 119 5.42 33.39 -4.69
N ASP A 120 6.11 33.41 -3.54
CA ASP A 120 6.82 34.60 -3.05
C ASP A 120 7.84 35.12 -4.08
N GLN A 121 8.62 34.21 -4.68
CA GLN A 121 9.58 34.58 -5.73
C GLN A 121 8.92 35.12 -7.00
N LEU A 122 7.70 34.69 -7.29
CA LEU A 122 6.95 35.16 -8.45
C LEU A 122 6.38 36.55 -8.19
N GLU A 123 5.85 36.78 -6.97
CA GLU A 123 5.37 38.07 -6.49
C GLU A 123 6.50 39.11 -6.52
N ASP A 124 7.66 38.80 -5.93
CA ASP A 124 8.86 39.65 -5.98
C ASP A 124 9.29 40.04 -7.40
N LYS A 125 9.17 39.10 -8.35
CA LYS A 125 9.51 39.36 -9.77
C LYS A 125 8.46 40.24 -10.44
N PHE A 126 7.20 40.06 -10.09
CA PHE A 126 6.11 40.86 -10.60
C PHE A 126 6.24 42.31 -10.12
N ASP A 127 6.46 42.51 -8.83
CA ASP A 127 6.67 43.83 -8.23
C ASP A 127 7.84 44.58 -8.87
N LYS A 128 8.99 43.91 -9.04
CA LYS A 128 10.15 44.51 -9.73
C LYS A 128 9.85 44.91 -11.17
N ARG A 129 9.00 44.16 -11.88
CA ARG A 129 8.57 44.50 -13.25
C ARG A 129 7.61 45.69 -13.24
N CYS A 130 6.69 45.75 -12.28
CA CYS A 130 5.80 46.89 -12.09
C CYS A 130 6.61 48.15 -11.79
N ASP A 131 7.58 48.11 -10.88
CA ASP A 131 8.47 49.25 -10.58
C ASP A 131 9.25 49.72 -11.81
N GLN A 132 9.77 48.79 -12.61
CA GLN A 132 10.46 49.12 -13.86
C GLN A 132 9.52 49.76 -14.89
N LEU A 133 8.27 49.30 -14.96
CA LEU A 133 7.27 49.85 -15.85
C LEU A 133 6.89 51.27 -15.40
N SER A 134 6.67 51.49 -14.11
CA SER A 134 6.40 52.83 -13.53
C SER A 134 7.51 53.81 -13.89
N LYS A 135 8.78 53.44 -13.69
CA LYS A 135 9.93 54.30 -14.07
C LYS A 135 9.99 54.62 -15.57
N ARG A 136 9.54 53.70 -16.42
CA ARG A 136 9.45 53.95 -17.87
C ARG A 136 8.33 54.92 -18.21
N PHE A 137 7.21 54.87 -17.48
CA PHE A 137 6.16 55.87 -17.62
C PHE A 137 6.65 57.25 -17.17
N ASP A 138 7.35 57.36 -16.04
CA ASP A 138 7.95 58.62 -15.60
C ASP A 138 8.91 59.21 -16.65
N ASP A 139 9.75 58.39 -17.30
CA ASP A 139 10.63 58.85 -18.39
C ASP A 139 9.83 59.30 -19.63
N VAL A 140 8.72 58.64 -19.94
CA VAL A 140 7.83 59.03 -21.04
C VAL A 140 7.17 60.37 -20.74
N ASP A 141 6.70 60.60 -19.51
CA ASP A 141 6.11 61.87 -19.09
C ASP A 141 7.13 63.01 -19.22
N LEU A 142 8.37 62.83 -18.74
CA LEU A 142 9.45 63.81 -18.91
C LEU A 142 9.79 64.10 -20.39
N ARG A 143 9.63 63.10 -21.27
CA ARG A 143 9.81 63.28 -22.71
C ARG A 143 8.66 64.06 -23.32
N PHE A 144 7.43 63.87 -22.85
CA PHE A 144 6.26 64.65 -23.28
C PHE A 144 6.40 66.11 -22.87
N GLU A 145 6.78 66.40 -21.63
CA GLU A 145 7.05 67.78 -21.17
C GLU A 145 8.08 68.48 -22.09
N ARG A 146 9.17 67.78 -22.44
CA ARG A 146 10.18 68.34 -23.36
C ARG A 146 9.64 68.56 -24.78
N VAL A 147 8.68 67.75 -25.22
CA VAL A 147 8.02 67.94 -26.53
C VAL A 147 7.10 69.16 -26.46
N GLU A 148 6.34 69.32 -25.39
CA GLU A 148 5.50 70.50 -25.14
C GLU A 148 6.34 71.79 -25.16
N ASP A 149 7.47 71.84 -24.42
CA ASP A 149 8.41 72.97 -24.45
C ASP A 149 8.91 73.31 -25.87
N LYS A 150 9.14 72.29 -26.71
CA LYS A 150 9.59 72.49 -28.08
C LYS A 150 8.49 73.01 -28.98
N ILE A 151 7.25 72.59 -28.76
CA ILE A 151 6.07 73.08 -29.48
C ILE A 151 5.88 74.56 -29.15
N GLU A 152 5.91 74.95 -27.88
CA GLU A 152 5.79 76.36 -27.46
C GLU A 152 6.86 77.24 -28.12
N ARG A 153 8.12 76.78 -28.15
CA ARG A 153 9.20 77.50 -28.86
C ARG A 153 9.03 77.54 -30.38
N LEU A 154 8.34 76.57 -30.97
CA LEU A 154 8.01 76.60 -32.40
C LEU A 154 6.90 77.61 -32.66
N ASP A 155 5.87 77.65 -31.82
CA ASP A 155 4.79 78.63 -31.90
C ASP A 155 5.35 80.07 -31.81
N ASP A 156 6.24 80.34 -30.85
CA ASP A 156 6.97 81.63 -30.74
C ASP A 156 7.72 82.01 -32.03
N LYS A 157 8.35 81.03 -32.68
CA LYS A 157 9.11 81.25 -33.92
C LYS A 157 8.17 81.52 -35.08
N VAL A 158 7.03 80.82 -35.14
CA VAL A 158 6.00 81.03 -36.16
C VAL A 158 5.43 82.44 -36.01
N GLU A 159 5.03 82.88 -34.82
CA GLU A 159 4.53 84.25 -34.58
C GLU A 159 5.54 85.33 -35.00
N ARG A 160 6.83 85.13 -34.70
CA ARG A 160 7.90 86.06 -35.12
C ARG A 160 8.07 86.08 -36.65
N LEU A 161 7.96 84.93 -37.31
CA LEU A 161 8.04 84.84 -38.77
C LEU A 161 6.83 85.53 -39.41
N GLU A 162 5.63 85.26 -38.91
CA GLU A 162 4.39 85.93 -39.35
C GLU A 162 4.51 87.45 -39.21
N SER A 163 4.96 87.94 -38.05
CA SER A 163 5.19 89.38 -37.82
C SER A 163 6.20 89.98 -38.81
N LYS A 164 7.31 89.28 -39.10
CA LYS A 164 8.30 89.73 -40.09
C LYS A 164 7.73 89.78 -41.51
N VAL A 165 6.92 88.79 -41.88
CA VAL A 165 6.25 88.73 -43.18
C VAL A 165 5.26 89.89 -43.31
N VAL A 166 4.39 90.09 -42.31
CA VAL A 166 3.43 91.20 -42.27
C VAL A 166 4.14 92.55 -42.37
N ASN A 167 5.20 92.76 -41.59
CA ASN A 167 5.98 94.01 -41.63
C ASN A 167 6.62 94.27 -43.01
N LYS A 168 7.22 93.24 -43.64
CA LYS A 168 7.81 93.37 -44.98
C LYS A 168 6.75 93.66 -46.05
N LEU A 169 5.62 92.97 -46.00
CA LEU A 169 4.51 93.20 -46.94
C LEU A 169 3.92 94.60 -46.74
N GLY A 170 3.72 95.04 -45.50
CA GLY A 170 3.29 96.39 -45.18
C GLY A 170 4.23 97.46 -45.72
N ALA A 171 5.55 97.30 -45.55
CA ALA A 171 6.55 98.21 -46.10
C ALA A 171 6.51 98.27 -47.63
N LEU A 172 6.40 97.12 -48.31
CA LEU A 172 6.25 97.06 -49.77
C LEU A 172 4.98 97.77 -50.25
N MET A 173 3.86 97.59 -49.55
CA MET A 173 2.59 98.26 -49.87
C MET A 173 2.70 99.78 -49.74
N ILE A 174 3.37 100.28 -48.69
CA ILE A 174 3.62 101.72 -48.52
C ILE A 174 4.45 102.27 -49.69
N ILE A 175 5.51 101.56 -50.10
CA ILE A 175 6.36 101.96 -51.23
C ILE A 175 5.55 101.99 -52.54
N LEU A 176 4.79 100.93 -52.82
CA LEU A 176 3.96 100.84 -54.03
C LEU A 176 2.89 101.94 -54.07
N PHE A 177 2.24 102.24 -52.94
CA PHE A 177 1.28 103.34 -52.85
C PHE A 177 1.94 104.71 -53.08
N GLY A 178 3.13 104.93 -52.51
CA GLY A 178 3.94 106.13 -52.76
C GLY A 178 4.29 106.31 -54.23
N LEU A 179 4.74 105.25 -54.91
CA LEU A 179 5.01 105.28 -56.35
C LEU A 179 3.75 105.58 -57.17
N ALA A 180 2.63 104.90 -56.88
CA ALA A 180 1.37 105.12 -57.58
C ALA A 180 0.84 106.56 -57.45
N THR A 181 0.92 107.14 -56.24
CA THR A 181 0.51 108.54 -56.01
C THR A 181 1.42 109.55 -56.69
N THR A 182 2.70 109.22 -56.88
CA THR A 182 3.65 110.07 -57.61
C THR A 182 3.37 110.05 -59.11
N ILE A 183 3.09 108.87 -59.67
CA ILE A 183 2.70 108.71 -61.09
C ILE A 183 1.40 109.45 -61.40
N MET A 184 0.39 109.42 -60.50
CA MET A 184 -0.87 110.13 -60.70
C MET A 184 -0.76 111.67 -60.66
N LYS A 185 0.35 112.23 -60.17
CA LYS A 185 0.58 113.68 -60.10
C LYS A 185 1.39 114.24 -61.28
N VAL A 186 1.90 113.39 -62.17
CA VAL A 186 2.63 113.73 -63.40
C VAL A 186 1.67 113.63 -64.59
#